data_AF-A0A1V2YJS9-F1
#
_entry.id   AF-A0A1V2YJS9-F1
#
_cell.length_a   1.000
_cell.length_b   1.000
_cell.length_c   1.000
_cell.angle_alpha   90.00
_cell.angle_beta   90.00
_cell.angle_gamma   90.00
#
_symmetry.space_group_name_H-M   'P 1'
#
loop_
_entity.id
_entity.type
_entity.pdbx_description
1 polymer ?
#
loop_
_entity_poly.entity_id
_entity_poly.type
_entity_poly.pdbx_seq_one_letter_code
_entity_poly.pdbx_strand_id
1 'polypeptide(L)'
;MPYKYGVNGKLSSTKPLSYAGNIIDEFTLYFENGKIVNFEAKEGYDALKALIDTDEGSHYLGEVAIVPFDSAVSNTNVLFYNTLFDENASCHFAIGNVYAENIKGGKDMSDEELEAVGANVSITHVDFMVGSDKLNIVATTVDGDKFDVLKDGNWAF
;
A
#
# COMPACT_ATOMS: atom_id res chain seq x y z
N MET A 1 0.18 -8.23 6.63
CA MET A 1 -0.92 -7.35 6.20
C MET A 1 -1.15 -6.24 7.21
N PRO A 2 -1.58 -5.04 6.79
CA PRO A 2 -1.96 -3.96 7.69
C PRO A 2 -3.26 -4.28 8.44
N TYR A 3 -3.39 -3.77 9.66
CA TYR A 3 -4.67 -3.74 10.38
C TYR A 3 -5.54 -2.61 9.80
N LYS A 4 -6.78 -2.92 9.40
CA LYS A 4 -7.70 -1.99 8.69
C LYS A 4 -7.79 -0.61 9.34
N TYR A 5 -7.83 -0.55 10.68
CA TYR A 5 -8.00 0.69 11.45
C TYR A 5 -6.68 1.28 12.00
N GLY A 6 -5.54 0.69 11.66
CA GLY A 6 -4.23 1.01 12.25
C GLY A 6 -3.43 2.11 11.52
N VAL A 7 -3.91 2.58 10.38
CA VAL A 7 -3.15 3.49 9.50
C VAL A 7 -3.46 4.95 9.83
N ASN A 8 -2.42 5.75 10.06
CA ASN A 8 -2.53 7.18 10.33
C ASN A 8 -1.41 7.96 9.66
N GLY A 9 -1.69 9.17 9.18
CA GLY A 9 -0.70 10.06 8.59
C GLY A 9 -0.91 10.27 7.10
N LYS A 10 0.18 10.40 6.34
CA LYS A 10 0.14 10.64 4.89
C LYS A 10 1.05 9.67 4.15
N LEU A 11 0.65 9.31 2.93
CA LEU A 11 1.39 8.40 2.07
C LEU A 11 1.39 8.96 0.64
N SER A 12 2.57 9.24 0.11
CA SER A 12 2.76 9.82 -1.22
C SER A 12 3.34 8.79 -2.18
N SER A 13 2.84 8.77 -3.42
CA SER A 13 3.38 7.89 -4.44
C SER A 13 4.77 8.32 -4.89
N THR A 14 5.60 7.35 -5.26
CA THR A 14 6.93 7.58 -5.85
C THR A 14 6.99 7.15 -7.32
N LYS A 15 5.94 6.50 -7.82
CA LYS A 15 5.75 6.13 -9.23
C LYS A 15 4.31 6.40 -9.65
N PRO A 16 4.06 6.63 -10.95
CA PRO A 16 2.71 6.70 -11.49
C PRO A 16 1.96 5.38 -11.30
N LEU A 17 0.65 5.47 -11.09
CA LEU A 17 -0.29 4.36 -11.04
C LEU A 17 -1.09 4.32 -12.35
N SER A 18 -1.09 3.17 -13.02
CA SER A 18 -1.97 2.91 -14.16
C SER A 18 -3.24 2.22 -13.68
N TYR A 19 -4.37 2.94 -13.69
CA TYR A 19 -5.66 2.44 -13.20
C TYR A 19 -6.79 2.73 -14.20
N ALA A 20 -7.57 1.71 -14.55
CA ALA A 20 -8.72 1.81 -15.46
C ALA A 20 -8.42 2.57 -16.77
N GLY A 21 -7.21 2.40 -17.33
CA GLY A 21 -6.77 3.08 -18.56
C GLY A 21 -6.35 4.55 -18.40
N ASN A 22 -6.27 5.05 -17.16
CA ASN A 22 -5.80 6.39 -16.83
C ASN A 22 -4.48 6.30 -16.06
N ILE A 23 -3.66 7.35 -16.18
CA ILE A 23 -2.48 7.54 -15.35
C ILE A 23 -2.86 8.45 -14.18
N ILE A 24 -2.49 8.02 -12.97
CA ILE A 24 -2.58 8.80 -11.74
C ILE A 24 -1.15 9.04 -11.28
N ASP A 25 -0.74 10.29 -11.12
CA ASP A 25 0.65 10.61 -10.80
C ASP A 25 0.76 11.77 -9.79
N GLU A 26 1.90 11.78 -9.09
CA GLU A 26 2.23 12.71 -8.00
C GLU A 26 1.04 12.87 -7.04
N PHE A 27 0.61 11.77 -6.44
CA PHE A 27 -0.56 11.74 -5.56
C PHE A 27 -0.20 11.44 -4.11
N THR A 28 -1.04 11.93 -3.19
CA THR A 28 -0.90 11.71 -1.75
C THR A 28 -2.24 11.35 -1.13
N LEU A 29 -2.24 10.36 -0.26
CA LEU A 29 -3.37 9.89 0.53
C LEU A 29 -3.19 10.30 1.99
N TYR A 30 -4.26 10.72 2.64
CA TYR A 30 -4.28 11.13 4.04
C TYR A 30 -5.18 10.19 4.84
N PHE A 31 -4.65 9.64 5.93
CA PHE A 31 -5.29 8.59 6.73
C PHE A 31 -5.55 9.04 8.17
N GLU A 32 -6.75 8.75 8.66
CA GLU A 32 -7.13 8.81 10.07
C GLU A 32 -7.88 7.54 10.47
N ASN A 33 -7.45 6.88 11.54
CA ASN A 33 -8.05 5.64 12.05
C ASN A 33 -8.24 4.56 10.96
N GLY A 34 -7.27 4.45 10.05
CA GLY A 34 -7.29 3.51 8.93
C GLY A 34 -7.91 4.04 7.65
N LYS A 35 -8.80 5.03 7.72
CA LYS A 35 -9.59 5.50 6.59
C LYS A 35 -8.88 6.61 5.82
N ILE A 36 -8.91 6.55 4.50
CA ILE A 36 -8.56 7.67 3.63
C ILE A 36 -9.59 8.77 3.84
N VAL A 37 -9.18 9.86 4.49
CA VAL A 37 -10.03 11.03 4.78
C VAL A 37 -9.84 12.16 3.77
N ASN A 38 -8.72 12.17 3.05
CA ASN A 38 -8.44 13.13 1.99
C ASN A 38 -7.42 12.54 1.00
N PHE A 39 -7.37 13.08 -0.21
CA PHE A 39 -6.37 12.75 -1.21
C PHE A 39 -6.17 13.90 -2.19
N GLU A 40 -4.99 13.95 -2.80
CA GLU A 40 -4.65 14.88 -3.86
C GLU A 40 -3.87 14.14 -4.95
N ALA A 41 -3.97 14.60 -6.19
CA ALA A 41 -3.20 14.08 -7.31
C ALA A 41 -2.95 15.21 -8.30
N LYS A 42 -1.74 15.30 -8.82
CA LYS A 42 -1.42 16.28 -9.87
C LYS A 42 -1.99 15.86 -11.22
N GLU A 43 -1.97 14.56 -11.51
CA GLU A 43 -2.57 13.95 -12.67
C GLU A 43 -3.52 12.83 -12.24
N GLY A 44 -4.64 12.67 -12.95
CA GLY A 44 -5.57 11.56 -12.71
C GLY A 44 -6.41 11.66 -11.44
N TYR A 45 -6.64 12.86 -10.89
CA TYR A 45 -7.45 13.05 -9.67
C TYR A 45 -8.82 12.38 -9.73
N ASP A 46 -9.55 12.52 -10.83
CA ASP A 46 -10.89 11.90 -10.97
C ASP A 46 -10.81 10.37 -11.00
N ALA A 47 -9.75 9.81 -11.57
CA ALA A 47 -9.52 8.36 -11.57
C ALA A 47 -9.14 7.86 -10.16
N LEU A 48 -8.33 8.60 -9.41
CA LEU A 48 -8.02 8.30 -8.02
C LEU A 48 -9.26 8.36 -7.13
N LYS A 49 -10.09 9.39 -7.32
CA LYS A 49 -11.38 9.52 -6.64
C LYS A 49 -12.28 8.34 -6.95
N ALA A 50 -12.41 7.96 -8.22
CA ALA A 50 -13.23 6.82 -8.63
C ALA A 50 -12.73 5.50 -8.04
N LEU A 51 -11.41 5.31 -7.92
CA LEU A 51 -10.83 4.17 -7.21
C LEU A 51 -11.27 4.14 -5.75
N ILE A 52 -11.05 5.23 -5.01
CA ILE A 52 -11.34 5.30 -3.57
C ILE A 52 -12.84 5.16 -3.28
N ASP A 53 -13.71 5.65 -4.17
CA ASP A 53 -15.17 5.58 -4.03
C ASP A 53 -15.78 4.25 -4.54
N THR A 54 -14.95 3.24 -4.88
CA THR A 54 -15.43 1.97 -5.44
C THR A 54 -16.35 1.21 -4.47
N ASP A 55 -15.95 1.10 -3.20
CA ASP A 55 -16.73 0.53 -2.09
C ASP A 55 -16.17 1.01 -0.74
N GLU A 56 -16.79 0.61 0.38
CA GLU A 56 -16.31 1.04 1.70
C GLU A 56 -14.86 0.57 1.98
N GLY A 57 -14.49 -0.63 1.52
CA GLY A 57 -13.14 -1.18 1.68
C GLY A 57 -12.07 -0.41 0.91
N SER A 58 -12.44 0.27 -0.18
CA SER A 58 -11.55 1.09 -1.01
C SER A 58 -11.09 2.38 -0.33
N HIS A 59 -11.62 2.68 0.86
CA HIS A 59 -11.09 3.73 1.73
C HIS A 59 -9.99 3.25 2.68
N TYR A 60 -9.58 1.98 2.65
CA TYR A 60 -8.59 1.41 3.56
C TYR A 60 -7.51 0.63 2.80
N LEU A 61 -6.41 0.31 3.49
CA LEU A 61 -5.32 -0.48 2.92
C LEU A 61 -5.49 -1.97 3.21
N GLY A 62 -5.20 -2.80 2.20
CA GLY A 62 -5.22 -4.26 2.29
C GLY A 62 -3.83 -4.89 2.36
N GLU A 63 -2.80 -4.17 1.90
CA GLU A 63 -1.44 -4.69 1.79
C GLU A 63 -0.39 -3.66 2.21
N VAL A 64 0.73 -4.18 2.71
CA VAL A 64 2.02 -3.50 2.84
C VAL A 64 3.11 -4.47 2.41
N ALA A 65 3.96 -4.04 1.48
CA ALA A 65 5.08 -4.81 0.98
C ALA A 65 6.38 -4.02 1.08
N ILE A 66 7.43 -4.68 1.54
CA ILE A 66 8.74 -4.09 1.79
C ILE A 66 9.72 -4.66 0.76
N VAL A 67 10.25 -3.80 -0.09
CA VAL A 67 11.19 -4.14 -1.15
C VAL A 67 12.40 -3.21 -1.04
N PRO A 68 13.64 -3.73 -0.94
CA PRO A 68 14.83 -2.88 -0.91
C PRO A 68 14.98 -2.12 -2.23
N PHE A 69 15.39 -0.85 -2.13
CA PHE A 69 15.61 0.02 -3.27
C PHE A 69 16.74 -0.51 -4.15
N ASP A 70 17.82 -1.05 -3.58
CA ASP A 70 18.85 -1.77 -4.31
C ASP A 70 18.39 -3.21 -4.61
N SER A 71 17.66 -3.35 -5.71
CA SER A 71 17.16 -4.63 -6.20
C SER A 71 17.26 -4.71 -7.71
N ALA A 72 17.35 -5.92 -8.26
CA ALA A 72 17.58 -6.14 -9.69
C ALA A 72 16.56 -5.42 -10.59
N VAL A 73 15.29 -5.37 -10.18
CA VAL A 73 14.22 -4.70 -10.94
C VAL A 73 14.26 -3.19 -10.72
N SER A 74 14.41 -2.72 -9.48
CA SER A 74 14.52 -1.28 -9.16
C SER A 74 15.68 -0.62 -9.91
N ASN A 75 16.84 -1.29 -9.96
CA ASN A 75 18.05 -0.79 -10.60
C ASN A 75 17.94 -0.66 -12.14
N THR A 76 16.91 -1.25 -12.76
CA THR A 76 16.65 -1.00 -14.19
C THR A 76 16.18 0.42 -14.47
N ASN A 77 15.59 1.10 -13.46
CA ASN A 77 14.95 2.41 -13.57
C ASN A 77 13.91 2.50 -14.71
N VAL A 78 13.29 1.35 -15.06
CA VAL A 78 12.22 1.26 -16.04
C VAL A 78 10.88 1.25 -15.30
N LEU A 79 9.94 2.08 -15.74
CA LEU A 79 8.54 1.94 -15.38
C LEU A 79 7.92 0.94 -16.36
N PHE A 80 7.54 -0.24 -15.87
CA PHE A 80 7.09 -1.32 -16.74
C PHE A 80 5.62 -1.18 -17.15
N TYR A 81 4.88 -0.26 -16.50
CA TYR A 81 3.42 -0.12 -16.62
C TYR A 81 2.71 -1.47 -16.43
N ASN A 82 3.28 -2.28 -15.53
CA ASN A 82 2.84 -3.64 -15.26
C ASN A 82 3.01 -3.90 -13.76
N THR A 83 1.89 -4.13 -13.08
CA THR A 83 1.84 -4.30 -11.62
C THR A 83 2.88 -5.29 -11.11
N LEU A 84 2.99 -6.48 -11.72
CA LEU A 84 3.93 -7.52 -11.29
C LEU A 84 5.40 -7.06 -11.30
N PHE A 85 5.81 -6.26 -12.29
CA PHE A 85 7.19 -5.76 -12.34
C PHE A 85 7.39 -4.54 -11.44
N ASP A 86 6.43 -3.62 -11.44
CA ASP A 86 6.56 -2.36 -10.69
C ASP A 86 6.43 -2.56 -9.17
N GLU A 87 5.62 -3.53 -8.70
CA GLU A 87 5.48 -3.90 -7.28
C GLU A 87 6.77 -4.51 -6.70
N ASN A 88 7.53 -5.25 -7.53
CA ASN A 88 8.80 -5.88 -7.16
C ASN A 88 10.00 -4.91 -7.28
N ALA A 89 9.75 -3.67 -7.71
CA ALA A 89 10.76 -2.63 -7.87
C ALA A 89 10.71 -1.56 -6.76
N SER A 90 9.76 -1.65 -5.83
CA SER A 90 9.55 -0.61 -4.82
C SER A 90 8.67 -1.14 -3.69
N CYS A 91 8.90 -0.67 -2.45
CA CYS A 91 7.88 -0.79 -1.41
C CYS A 91 6.55 -0.25 -1.95
N HIS A 92 5.45 -0.91 -1.60
CA HIS A 92 4.12 -0.56 -2.04
C HIS A 92 3.08 -0.85 -0.96
N PHE A 93 1.91 -0.25 -1.15
CA PHE A 93 0.70 -0.55 -0.41
C PHE A 93 -0.42 -0.81 -1.41
N ALA A 94 -1.43 -1.56 -1.01
CA ALA A 94 -2.64 -1.75 -1.82
C ALA A 94 -3.85 -1.07 -1.18
N ILE A 95 -4.60 -0.30 -1.98
CA ILE A 95 -5.95 0.14 -1.63
C ILE A 95 -6.90 -1.05 -1.82
N GLY A 96 -7.76 -1.29 -0.82
CA GLY A 96 -8.80 -2.31 -0.91
C GLY A 96 -8.40 -3.63 -0.24
N ASN A 97 -8.80 -4.74 -0.87
CA ASN A 97 -8.93 -6.06 -0.27
C ASN A 97 -7.62 -6.62 0.23
N VAL A 98 -7.66 -7.42 1.29
CA VAL A 98 -6.50 -8.22 1.69
C VAL A 98 -6.40 -9.53 0.90
N TYR A 99 -5.19 -10.08 0.81
CA TYR A 99 -5.01 -11.51 0.57
C TYR A 99 -5.25 -12.29 1.86
N ALA A 100 -6.31 -13.10 1.91
CA ALA A 100 -6.68 -13.90 3.08
C ALA A 100 -5.57 -14.88 3.50
N GLU A 101 -4.68 -15.24 2.58
CA GLU A 101 -3.45 -16.00 2.81
C GLU A 101 -2.50 -15.37 3.83
N ASN A 102 -2.53 -14.05 3.98
CA ASN A 102 -1.72 -13.32 4.94
C ASN A 102 -2.24 -13.44 6.38
N ILE A 103 -3.38 -14.12 6.58
CA ILE A 103 -3.99 -14.40 7.88
C ILE A 103 -3.90 -15.89 8.15
N LYS A 104 -3.46 -16.26 9.34
CA LYS A 104 -3.45 -17.66 9.79
C LYS A 104 -4.89 -18.20 9.80
N GLY A 105 -5.19 -19.12 8.88
CA GLY A 105 -6.53 -19.68 8.70
C GLY A 105 -7.48 -18.80 7.88
N GLY A 106 -7.01 -17.70 7.29
CA GLY A 106 -7.86 -16.74 6.59
C GLY A 106 -8.57 -17.30 5.36
N LYS A 107 -8.02 -18.30 4.68
CA LYS A 107 -8.68 -18.96 3.53
C LYS A 107 -10.00 -19.62 3.89
N ASP A 108 -10.17 -20.01 5.14
CA ASP A 108 -11.36 -20.69 5.64
C ASP A 108 -12.35 -19.72 6.31
N MET A 109 -12.01 -18.42 6.39
CA MET A 109 -12.84 -17.39 7.00
C MET A 109 -13.84 -16.79 5.99
N SER A 110 -15.04 -16.45 6.46
CA SER A 110 -15.96 -15.59 5.72
C SER A 110 -15.50 -14.13 5.73
N ASP A 111 -16.09 -13.30 4.88
CA ASP A 111 -15.82 -11.85 4.86
C ASP A 111 -16.08 -11.21 6.24
N GLU A 112 -17.15 -11.62 6.94
CA GLU A 112 -17.43 -11.11 8.29
C GLU A 112 -16.38 -11.55 9.32
N GLU A 113 -15.86 -12.77 9.21
CA GLU A 113 -14.79 -13.28 10.07
C GLU A 113 -13.46 -12.56 9.79
N LEU A 114 -13.17 -12.29 8.52
CA LEU A 114 -12.03 -11.47 8.09
C LEU A 114 -12.13 -10.05 8.66
N GLU A 115 -13.28 -9.40 8.52
CA GLU A 115 -13.49 -8.05 9.09
C GLU A 115 -13.37 -8.04 10.60
N ALA A 116 -13.85 -9.09 11.29
CA ALA A 116 -13.77 -9.22 12.75
C ALA A 116 -12.33 -9.30 13.26
N VAL A 117 -11.39 -9.86 12.47
CA VAL A 117 -9.96 -9.85 12.79
C VAL A 117 -9.22 -8.60 12.28
N GLY A 118 -9.97 -7.62 11.74
CA GLY A 118 -9.45 -6.35 11.26
C GLY A 118 -8.82 -6.42 9.88
N ALA A 119 -9.16 -7.42 9.09
CA ALA A 119 -8.85 -7.44 7.67
C ALA A 119 -9.71 -6.44 6.91
N ASN A 120 -9.18 -5.92 5.81
CA ASN A 120 -9.96 -5.14 4.88
C ASN A 120 -10.59 -6.03 3.82
N VAL A 121 -11.91 -5.91 3.64
CA VAL A 121 -12.68 -6.61 2.62
C VAL A 121 -13.15 -5.59 1.59
N SER A 122 -12.87 -5.84 0.32
CA SER A 122 -13.23 -4.96 -0.80
C SER A 122 -13.33 -5.77 -2.10
N ILE A 123 -14.03 -5.23 -3.10
CA ILE A 123 -14.06 -5.78 -4.46
C ILE A 123 -12.83 -5.40 -5.29
N THR A 124 -12.00 -4.48 -4.80
CA THR A 124 -10.79 -4.01 -5.50
C THR A 124 -9.54 -4.32 -4.71
N HIS A 125 -8.41 -4.43 -5.40
CA HIS A 125 -7.07 -4.50 -4.82
C HIS A 125 -6.15 -3.77 -5.80
N VAL A 126 -5.61 -2.62 -5.41
CA VAL A 126 -4.81 -1.77 -6.30
C VAL A 126 -3.54 -1.31 -5.60
N ASP A 127 -2.43 -1.87 -6.07
CA ASP A 127 -1.08 -1.54 -5.62
C ASP A 127 -0.61 -0.18 -6.13
N PHE A 128 0.07 0.55 -5.26
CA PHE A 128 0.79 1.76 -5.62
C PHE A 128 2.12 1.87 -4.86
N MET A 129 3.12 2.38 -5.56
CA MET A 129 4.50 2.37 -5.10
C MET A 129 4.84 3.62 -4.30
N VAL A 130 5.58 3.43 -3.21
CA VAL A 130 5.97 4.48 -2.24
C VAL A 130 7.46 4.41 -1.87
N GLY A 131 8.18 3.39 -2.36
CA GLY A 131 9.59 3.16 -2.11
C GLY A 131 10.49 4.20 -2.77
N SER A 132 11.60 4.51 -2.12
CA SER A 132 12.66 5.37 -2.66
C SER A 132 13.98 5.11 -1.91
N ASP A 133 15.08 5.62 -2.45
CA ASP A 133 16.41 5.69 -1.82
C ASP A 133 16.44 6.54 -0.55
N LYS A 134 15.36 7.27 -0.24
CA LYS A 134 15.20 8.11 0.95
C LYS A 134 14.25 7.51 1.97
N LEU A 135 13.69 6.33 1.70
CA LEU A 135 12.70 5.69 2.57
C LEU A 135 13.39 5.10 3.80
N ASN A 136 12.91 5.46 4.98
CA ASN A 136 13.25 4.83 6.24
C ASN A 136 12.00 4.14 6.81
N ILE A 137 12.14 2.90 7.28
CA ILE A 137 11.06 2.15 7.93
C ILE A 137 11.52 1.76 9.33
N VAL A 138 10.75 2.16 10.34
CA VAL A 138 10.96 1.77 11.73
C VAL A 138 9.81 0.88 12.16
N ALA A 139 10.12 -0.33 12.63
CA ALA A 139 9.13 -1.21 13.25
C ALA A 139 8.99 -0.87 14.73
N THR A 140 7.78 -1.02 15.25
CA THR A 140 7.50 -0.96 16.70
C THR A 140 6.92 -2.31 17.12
N THR A 141 7.51 -2.96 18.12
CA THR A 141 7.02 -4.25 18.66
C THR A 141 5.77 -4.03 19.52
N VAL A 142 5.10 -5.12 19.89
CA VAL A 142 3.96 -5.09 20.82
C VAL A 142 4.35 -4.49 22.18
N ASP A 143 5.59 -4.71 22.62
CA ASP A 143 6.14 -4.19 23.88
C ASP A 143 6.62 -2.73 23.77
N GLY A 144 6.57 -2.14 22.58
CA GLY A 144 6.94 -0.75 22.30
C GLY A 144 8.40 -0.53 21.89
N ASP A 145 9.21 -1.59 21.80
CA ASP A 145 10.58 -1.50 21.29
C ASP A 145 10.59 -1.09 19.82
N LYS A 146 11.60 -0.30 19.43
CA LYS A 146 11.74 0.20 18.06
C LYS A 146 13.04 -0.27 17.43
N PHE A 147 12.97 -0.65 16.16
CA PHE A 147 14.15 -0.98 15.36
C PHE A 147 13.99 -0.56 13.90
N ASP A 148 15.10 -0.20 13.28
CA ASP A 148 15.14 0.15 11.86
C ASP A 148 15.01 -1.13 11.02
N VAL A 149 14.02 -1.15 10.12
CA VAL A 149 13.82 -2.20 9.12
C VAL A 149 14.51 -1.81 7.83
N LEU A 150 14.21 -0.60 7.34
CA LEU A 150 14.90 0.01 6.21
C LEU A 150 15.54 1.33 6.63
N LYS A 151 16.74 1.58 6.09
CA LYS A 151 17.43 2.86 6.14
C LYS A 151 17.91 3.23 4.75
N ASP A 152 17.63 4.46 4.33
CA ASP A 152 17.98 4.96 2.98
C ASP A 152 17.60 3.96 1.87
N GLY A 153 16.36 3.45 1.97
CA GLY A 153 15.76 2.51 1.02
C GLY A 153 16.18 1.05 1.16
N ASN A 154 17.13 0.69 2.04
CA ASN A 154 17.71 -0.66 2.08
C ASN A 154 17.67 -1.28 3.48
N TRP A 155 17.84 -2.61 3.56
CA TRP A 155 17.84 -3.34 4.83
C TRP A 155 18.88 -2.76 5.80
N ALA A 156 18.47 -2.52 7.04
CA ALA A 156 19.32 -1.90 8.05
C ALA A 156 20.35 -2.88 8.67
N PHE A 157 20.35 -4.15 8.27
CA PHE A 157 21.14 -5.24 8.85
C PHE A 157 21.78 -6.13 7.78
#